data_AF-A0A6G8FY21-F1
#
_entry.id   AF-A0A6G8FY21-F1
#
_cell.length_a   1.000
_cell.length_b   1.000
_cell.length_c   1.000
_cell.angle_alpha   90.00
_cell.angle_beta   90.00
_cell.angle_gamma   90.00
#
_symmetry.space_group_name_H-M   'P 1'
#
loop_
_entity.id
_entity.type
_entity.pdbx_description
1 polymer ?
#
loop_
_entity_poly.entity_id
_entity_poly.type
_entity_poly.pdbx_seq_one_letter_code
_entity_poly.pdbx_strand_id
1 'polypeptide(L)'
;MNRTRILTVTASAATCLGLAVAGAAPAAASSPVLTFKDSAGHVVAKAWYDDLTDNLCAVSYRDGKTITAQIGPSSGSGISRTVVHSGFGKPRSCTGNLSIPEDKSYWMYVKFASQPSKDTTFYT
;
A
#
# COMPACT_ATOMS: atom_id res chain seq x y z
N MET A 1 -68.04 -26.57 -36.73
CA MET A 1 -66.76 -27.18 -37.15
C MET A 1 -65.71 -26.84 -36.10
N ASN A 2 -65.36 -27.80 -35.26
CA ASN A 2 -64.46 -27.65 -34.11
C ASN A 2 -63.08 -28.18 -34.51
N ARG A 3 -62.01 -27.37 -34.43
CA ARG A 3 -60.63 -27.82 -34.73
C ARG A 3 -59.74 -27.60 -33.52
N THR A 4 -59.47 -28.69 -32.82
CA THR A 4 -58.36 -28.86 -31.89
C THR A 4 -57.04 -28.81 -32.65
N ARG A 5 -56.07 -28.01 -32.18
CA ARG A 5 -54.63 -28.22 -32.44
C ARG A 5 -53.82 -27.93 -31.18
N ILE A 6 -53.10 -28.95 -30.74
CA ILE A 6 -51.99 -28.95 -29.77
C ILE A 6 -50.73 -28.54 -30.54
N LEU A 7 -49.79 -27.79 -29.93
CA LEU A 7 -48.32 -27.94 -30.13
C LEU A 7 -47.49 -27.03 -29.19
N THR A 8 -46.85 -27.70 -28.23
CA THR A 8 -45.41 -27.71 -27.91
C THR A 8 -44.63 -26.41 -27.59
N VAL A 9 -44.27 -26.31 -26.31
CA VAL A 9 -43.01 -25.92 -25.65
C VAL A 9 -41.92 -25.25 -26.48
N THR A 10 -41.48 -24.07 -26.03
CA THR A 10 -40.10 -23.61 -26.19
C THR A 10 -39.64 -22.94 -24.89
N ALA A 11 -38.68 -23.58 -24.22
CA ALA A 11 -38.00 -23.03 -23.05
C ALA A 11 -37.00 -21.97 -23.52
N SER A 12 -37.19 -20.72 -23.10
CA SER A 12 -36.18 -19.67 -23.23
C SER A 12 -35.40 -19.59 -21.93
N ALA A 13 -34.33 -20.39 -21.82
CA ALA A 13 -33.31 -20.19 -20.80
C ALA A 13 -32.53 -18.92 -21.16
N ALA A 14 -32.93 -17.77 -20.59
CA ALA A 14 -32.18 -16.54 -20.70
C ALA A 14 -30.95 -16.62 -19.78
N THR A 15 -29.80 -16.93 -20.36
CA THR A 15 -28.49 -16.78 -19.70
C THR A 15 -28.27 -15.31 -19.39
N CYS A 16 -28.48 -14.93 -18.13
CA CYS A 16 -28.03 -13.63 -17.63
C CYS A 16 -26.50 -13.61 -17.67
N LEU A 17 -25.92 -12.96 -18.69
CA LEU A 17 -24.56 -12.44 -18.63
C LEU A 17 -24.55 -11.32 -17.59
N GLY A 18 -24.42 -11.69 -16.32
CA GLY A 18 -24.00 -10.77 -15.29
C GLY A 18 -22.57 -10.37 -15.58
N LEU A 19 -22.37 -9.23 -16.25
CA LEU A 19 -21.10 -8.53 -16.16
C LEU A 19 -20.91 -8.19 -14.68
N ALA A 20 -20.13 -9.02 -13.99
CA ALA A 20 -19.51 -8.64 -12.74
C ALA A 20 -18.56 -7.50 -13.07
N VAL A 21 -19.08 -6.27 -13.04
CA VAL A 21 -18.26 -5.08 -12.89
C VAL A 21 -17.64 -5.24 -11.52
N ALA A 22 -16.45 -5.85 -11.48
CA ALA A 22 -15.60 -5.82 -10.30
C ALA A 22 -15.44 -4.34 -9.99
N GLY A 23 -16.19 -3.87 -8.98
CA GLY A 23 -16.04 -2.53 -8.47
C GLY A 23 -14.61 -2.44 -7.95
N ALA A 24 -13.72 -1.89 -8.76
CA ALA A 24 -12.47 -1.36 -8.27
C ALA A 24 -12.89 -0.29 -7.27
N ALA A 25 -12.85 -0.63 -5.98
CA ALA A 25 -12.93 0.38 -4.94
C ALA A 25 -11.84 1.41 -5.28
N PRO A 26 -12.17 2.71 -5.33
CA PRO A 26 -11.14 3.72 -5.54
C PRO A 26 -10.04 3.47 -4.51
N ALA A 27 -8.80 3.38 -4.99
CA ALA A 27 -7.65 3.28 -4.11
C ALA A 27 -7.69 4.54 -3.23
N ALA A 28 -8.05 4.38 -1.96
CA ALA A 28 -7.95 5.49 -1.04
C ALA A 28 -6.46 5.75 -0.84
N ALA A 29 -5.97 6.87 -1.38
CA ALA A 29 -4.65 7.42 -1.11
C ALA A 29 -4.27 7.17 0.34
N SER A 30 -3.32 6.27 0.54
CA SER A 30 -2.98 5.78 1.87
C SER A 30 -1.62 6.32 2.27
N SER A 31 -1.57 6.96 3.43
CA SER A 31 -0.34 7.44 4.06
C SER A 31 0.11 6.44 5.13
N PRO A 32 0.71 5.29 4.76
CA PRO A 32 1.09 4.26 5.70
C PRO A 32 2.12 4.79 6.70
N VAL A 33 2.01 4.32 7.94
CA VAL A 33 2.97 4.61 9.01
C VAL A 33 3.46 3.30 9.61
N LEU A 34 4.77 3.09 9.58
CA LEU A 34 5.44 1.97 10.24
C LEU A 34 6.13 2.44 11.51
N THR A 35 5.83 1.79 12.63
CA THR A 35 6.44 2.08 13.93
C THR A 35 7.22 0.88 14.44
N PHE A 36 8.42 1.12 14.96
CA PHE A 36 9.15 0.14 15.77
C PHE A 36 8.95 0.42 17.24
N LYS A 37 8.61 -0.63 17.99
CA LYS A 37 8.51 -0.60 19.44
C LYS A 37 9.60 -1.46 20.07
N ASP A 38 10.14 -1.03 21.20
CA ASP A 38 11.04 -1.86 22.00
C ASP A 38 10.26 -2.90 22.83
N SER A 39 10.98 -3.72 23.60
CA SER A 39 10.39 -4.74 24.48
C SER A 39 9.49 -4.17 25.58
N ALA A 40 9.65 -2.89 25.92
CA ALA A 40 8.79 -2.18 26.87
C ALA A 40 7.59 -1.50 26.18
N GLY A 41 7.47 -1.61 24.86
CA GLY A 41 6.38 -1.06 24.06
C GLY A 41 6.57 0.40 23.64
N HIS A 42 7.72 1.03 23.92
CA HIS A 42 7.98 2.42 23.52
C HIS A 42 8.33 2.52 22.04
N VAL A 43 7.84 3.55 21.36
CA VAL A 43 8.19 3.80 19.96
C VAL A 43 9.63 4.30 19.87
N VAL A 44 10.48 3.52 19.23
CA VAL A 44 11.92 3.80 19.09
C VAL A 44 12.29 4.29 17.69
N ALA A 45 11.41 4.09 16.71
CA ALA A 45 11.62 4.50 15.33
C ALA A 45 10.28 4.60 14.60
N LYS A 46 10.20 5.50 13.61
CA LYS A 46 9.01 5.65 12.76
C LYS A 46 9.42 5.94 11.32
N ALA A 47 8.69 5.36 10.37
CA ALA A 47 8.74 5.71 8.96
C ALA A 47 7.32 5.89 8.41
N TRP A 48 7.13 6.78 7.45
CA TRP A 48 5.84 6.99 6.81
C TRP A 48 5.99 7.52 5.41
N TYR A 49 4.98 7.23 4.59
CA TYR A 49 4.79 7.87 3.30
C TYR A 49 3.74 8.96 3.42
N ASP A 50 4.04 10.14 2.89
CA ASP A 50 3.15 11.29 2.79
C ASP A 50 2.74 11.43 1.33
N ASP A 51 1.49 11.11 1.06
CA ASP A 51 0.91 11.06 -0.28
C ASP A 51 0.78 12.45 -0.90
N LEU A 52 0.34 13.44 -0.12
CA LEU A 52 0.17 14.81 -0.59
C LEU A 52 1.47 15.44 -1.12
N THR A 53 2.62 15.03 -0.57
CA THR A 53 3.92 15.57 -0.92
C THR A 53 4.85 14.57 -1.62
N ASP A 54 4.37 13.35 -1.85
CA ASP A 54 5.11 12.19 -2.36
C ASP A 54 6.43 11.93 -1.62
N ASN A 55 6.44 12.01 -0.29
CA ASN A 55 7.67 11.91 0.49
C ASN A 55 7.69 10.65 1.35
N LEU A 56 8.81 9.92 1.30
CA LEU A 56 9.13 8.90 2.30
C LEU A 56 9.97 9.55 3.41
N CYS A 57 9.45 9.51 4.63
CA CYS A 57 10.11 10.08 5.81
C CYS A 57 10.46 9.00 6.83
N ALA A 58 11.55 9.21 7.56
CA ALA A 58 11.98 8.36 8.67
C ALA A 58 12.60 9.17 9.82
N VAL A 59 12.44 8.66 11.03
CA VAL A 59 13.02 9.21 12.25
C VAL A 59 13.34 8.10 13.24
N SER A 60 14.54 8.16 13.80
CA SER A 60 14.97 7.34 14.94
C SER A 60 14.89 8.16 16.22
N TYR A 61 14.28 7.57 17.25
CA TYR A 61 14.19 8.16 18.59
C TYR A 61 15.21 7.55 19.55
N ARG A 62 16.12 6.72 19.06
CA ARG A 62 17.17 6.08 19.86
C ARG A 62 18.54 6.62 19.48
N ASP A 63 19.31 6.97 20.51
CA ASP A 63 20.66 7.47 20.33
C ASP A 63 21.57 6.37 19.77
N GLY A 64 22.48 6.76 18.86
CA GLY A 64 23.39 5.87 18.17
C GLY A 64 22.73 4.79 17.29
N LYS A 65 21.41 4.87 17.02
CA LYS A 65 20.69 3.90 16.19
C LYS A 65 20.18 4.52 14.90
N THR A 66 20.64 3.94 13.79
CA THR A 66 20.19 4.30 12.45
C THR A 66 18.88 3.58 12.12
N ILE A 67 18.00 4.31 11.45
CA ILE A 67 16.82 3.76 10.78
C ILE A 67 16.96 3.95 9.27
N THR A 68 16.57 2.93 8.52
CA THR A 68 16.51 2.96 7.05
C THR A 68 15.09 2.61 6.63
N ALA A 69 14.40 3.50 5.94
CA ALA A 69 13.11 3.20 5.32
C ALA A 69 13.28 3.06 3.81
N GLN A 70 12.56 2.13 3.21
CA GLN A 70 12.56 1.91 1.77
C GLN A 70 11.12 1.74 1.27
N ILE A 71 10.87 2.29 0.09
CA ILE A 71 9.62 2.19 -0.66
C ILE A 71 9.91 1.70 -2.08
N GLY A 72 9.04 0.88 -2.65
CA GLY A 72 9.18 0.42 -4.03
C GLY A 72 7.87 -0.12 -4.60
N PRO A 73 7.76 -0.21 -5.94
CA PRO A 73 6.55 -0.70 -6.59
C PRO A 73 6.34 -2.20 -6.31
N SER A 74 5.10 -2.57 -6.01
CA SER A 74 4.71 -3.98 -5.75
C SER A 74 4.75 -4.85 -6.99
N SER A 75 4.68 -4.26 -8.19
CA SER A 75 4.84 -4.98 -9.46
C SER A 75 6.24 -5.53 -9.67
N GLY A 76 7.23 -5.11 -8.86
CA GLY A 76 8.64 -5.44 -9.03
C GLY A 76 9.34 -4.69 -10.18
N SER A 77 8.60 -3.92 -10.96
CA SER A 77 9.12 -3.07 -12.03
C SER A 77 9.22 -1.61 -11.58
N GLY A 78 10.44 -1.08 -11.47
CA GLY A 78 10.71 0.32 -11.13
C GLY A 78 11.79 0.49 -10.07
N ILE A 79 12.11 1.74 -9.74
CA ILE A 79 13.19 2.09 -8.81
C ILE A 79 12.64 2.16 -7.38
N SER A 80 13.30 1.48 -6.45
CA SER A 80 13.05 1.67 -5.02
C SER A 80 13.81 2.89 -4.49
N ARG A 81 13.22 3.55 -3.49
CA ARG A 81 13.77 4.77 -2.88
C ARG A 81 14.01 4.53 -1.40
N THR A 82 15.11 5.06 -0.90
CA THR A 82 15.58 4.81 0.46
C THR A 82 15.85 6.14 1.16
N VAL A 83 15.45 6.23 2.42
CA VAL A 83 15.85 7.31 3.32
C VAL A 83 16.52 6.73 4.56
N VAL A 84 17.57 7.40 5.02
CA VAL A 84 18.34 7.02 6.21
C VAL A 84 18.31 8.16 7.21
N HIS A 85 18.03 7.84 8.48
CA HIS A 85 18.09 8.80 9.58
C HIS A 85 19.01 8.28 10.68
N SER A 86 19.95 9.14 11.10
CA SER A 86 21.13 8.76 11.89
C SER A 86 20.98 8.97 13.41
N GLY A 87 19.76 8.97 13.94
CA GLY A 87 19.56 8.85 15.39
C GLY A 87 18.98 10.08 16.09
N PHE A 88 18.87 9.94 17.40
CA PHE A 88 18.15 10.84 18.32
C PHE A 88 18.60 12.32 18.25
N GLY A 89 17.66 13.24 18.47
CA GLY A 89 17.92 14.68 18.51
C GLY A 89 18.05 15.38 17.15
N LYS A 90 18.02 14.62 16.04
CA LYS A 90 18.05 15.20 14.68
C LYS A 90 16.64 15.36 14.12
N PRO A 91 16.39 16.38 13.28
CA PRO A 91 15.13 16.47 12.52
C PRO A 91 14.95 15.20 11.68
N ARG A 92 13.69 14.86 11.38
CA ARG A 92 13.36 13.73 10.50
C ARG A 92 14.11 13.84 9.18
N SER A 93 14.49 12.70 8.60
CA SER A 93 14.98 12.63 7.23
C SER A 93 13.80 12.30 6.33
N CYS A 94 13.64 13.05 5.24
CA CYS A 94 12.68 12.72 4.20
C CYS A 94 13.40 12.64 2.86
N THR A 95 12.85 11.88 1.93
CA THR A 95 13.16 12.07 0.52
C THR A 95 12.65 13.43 0.04
N GLY A 96 13.03 13.82 -1.17
CA GLY A 96 12.21 14.78 -1.93
C GLY A 96 11.01 14.09 -2.57
N ASN A 97 10.19 14.85 -3.29
CA ASN A 97 9.05 14.34 -4.04
C ASN A 97 9.51 13.15 -4.90
N LEU A 98 8.89 12.00 -4.69
CA LEU A 98 9.26 10.74 -5.34
C LEU A 98 8.60 10.58 -6.72
N SER A 99 7.63 11.44 -7.04
CA SER A 99 6.82 11.41 -8.26
C SER A 99 6.23 10.02 -8.49
N ILE A 100 5.65 9.48 -7.42
CA ILE A 100 5.01 8.17 -7.46
C ILE A 100 3.67 8.33 -8.18
N PRO A 101 3.39 7.54 -9.22
CA PRO A 101 2.09 7.57 -9.87
C PRO A 101 0.98 7.11 -8.94
N GLU A 102 -0.09 7.89 -8.88
CA GLU A 102 -1.38 7.52 -8.29
C GLU A 102 -1.92 6.20 -8.85
N ASP A 103 -2.80 5.57 -8.07
CA ASP A 103 -3.50 4.32 -8.29
C ASP A 103 -2.57 3.10 -8.52
N LYS A 104 -1.38 3.13 -7.92
CA LYS A 104 -0.40 2.05 -8.00
C LYS A 104 -0.11 1.45 -6.64
N SER A 105 0.14 0.14 -6.64
CA SER A 105 0.50 -0.58 -5.43
C SER A 105 2.00 -0.45 -5.14
N TYR A 106 2.32 -0.04 -3.92
CA TYR A 106 3.67 0.06 -3.39
C TYR A 106 3.82 -0.77 -2.13
N TRP A 107 5.04 -1.26 -1.91
CA TRP A 107 5.47 -1.77 -0.61
C TRP A 107 6.34 -0.73 0.08
N MET A 108 6.27 -0.72 1.40
CA MET A 108 7.19 0.01 2.26
C MET A 108 7.65 -0.90 3.39
N TYR A 109 8.94 -0.81 3.71
CA TYR A 109 9.48 -1.43 4.92
C TYR A 109 10.44 -0.47 5.61
N VAL A 110 10.69 -0.73 6.88
CA VAL A 110 11.68 0.01 7.66
C VAL A 110 12.59 -0.94 8.40
N LYS A 111 13.87 -0.61 8.50
CA LYS A 111 14.89 -1.34 9.25
C LYS A 111 15.39 -0.46 10.38
N PHE A 112 15.30 -0.95 11.60
CA PHE A 112 15.84 -0.29 12.79
C PHE A 112 16.91 -1.18 13.41
N ALA A 113 18.14 -0.67 13.55
CA ALA A 113 19.26 -1.43 14.12
C ALA A 113 19.43 -2.85 13.51
N SER A 114 19.32 -2.95 12.18
CA SER A 114 19.36 -4.19 11.39
C SER A 114 18.14 -5.11 11.50
N GLN A 115 17.14 -4.79 12.31
CA GLN A 115 15.88 -5.52 12.36
C GLN A 115 14.89 -4.91 11.38
N PRO A 116 14.41 -5.66 10.37
CA PRO A 116 13.35 -5.19 9.48
C PRO A 116 11.98 -5.25 10.17
N SER A 117 11.09 -4.33 9.80
CA SER A 117 9.68 -4.39 10.14
C SER A 117 9.01 -5.43 9.25
N LYS A 118 7.74 -5.72 9.53
CA LYS A 118 6.90 -6.28 8.48
C LYS A 118 6.73 -5.23 7.39
N ASP A 119 6.74 -5.70 6.15
CA ASP A 119 6.42 -4.87 4.99
C ASP A 119 4.94 -4.51 5.05
N THR A 120 4.59 -3.32 4.55
CA THR A 120 3.21 -2.91 4.33
C THR A 120 3.03 -2.61 2.86
N THR A 121 1.95 -3.14 2.29
CA THR A 121 1.53 -2.84 0.92
C THR A 121 0.39 -1.86 0.97
N PHE A 122 0.45 -0.86 0.12
CA PHE A 122 -0.47 0.26 0.12
C PHE A 122 -0.64 0.80 -1.31
N TYR A 123 -1.64 1.64 -1.51
CA TYR A 123 -1.88 2.33 -2.78
C TYR A 123 -1.78 3.83 -2.54
N THR A 124 -1.08 4.50 -3.46
CA THR A 124 -1.15 5.96 -3.63
C THR A 124 -2.39 6.25 -4.45
#